data_AF-A0A8I0H4Q1-F1
#
_entry.id   AF-A0A8I0H4Q1-F1
#
_cell.length_a   1.000
_cell.length_b   1.000
_cell.length_c   1.000
_cell.angle_alpha   90.00
_cell.angle_beta   90.00
_cell.angle_gamma   90.00
#
_symmetry.space_group_name_H-M   'P 1'
#
loop_
_entity.id
_entity.type
_entity.pdbx_description
1 polymer ?
#
loop_
_entity_poly.entity_id
_entity_poly.type
_entity_poly.pdbx_seq_one_letter_code
_entity_poly.pdbx_strand_id
1 'polypeptide(L)'
;EALADIFNECHADLKALTVSHDKIEQLMKIGKENGAIAGKLTGAGRGGSMLLLAKDLPTAKNIVKAVEKAGAAHTWIENLGG
;
A
#
# COMPACT_ATOMS: atom_id res chain seq x y z
N GLU A 1 -11.70 2.83 -10.02
CA GLU A 1 -10.72 2.11 -10.87
C GLU A 1 -9.64 3.07 -11.34
N ALA A 2 -9.98 4.20 -11.96
CA ALA A 2 -8.99 5.26 -12.29
C ALA A 2 -8.02 5.66 -11.14
N LEU A 3 -8.50 5.81 -9.90
CA LEU A 3 -7.64 6.12 -8.75
C LEU A 3 -6.60 5.01 -8.48
N ALA A 4 -6.98 3.74 -8.67
CA ALA A 4 -6.09 2.61 -8.46
C ALA A 4 -4.98 2.59 -9.51
N ASP A 5 -5.32 2.90 -10.77
CA ASP A 5 -4.35 2.98 -11.86
C ASP A 5 -3.31 4.09 -11.58
N ILE A 6 -3.79 5.28 -11.22
CA ILE A 6 -2.93 6.42 -10.85
C ILE A 6 -2.02 6.08 -9.67
N PHE A 7 -2.53 5.38 -8.64
CA PHE A 7 -1.71 4.96 -7.50
C PHE A 7 -0.56 4.03 -7.93
N ASN A 8 -0.85 3.06 -8.80
CA ASN A 8 0.15 2.11 -9.28
C ASN A 8 1.18 2.79 -10.20
N GLU A 9 0.76 3.69 -11.08
CA GLU A 9 1.66 4.48 -11.94
C GLU A 9 2.58 5.38 -11.09
N CYS A 10 2.02 6.14 -10.16
CA CYS A 10 2.80 6.95 -9.22
C CYS A 10 3.82 6.11 -8.45
N HIS A 11 3.46 4.88 -8.05
CA HIS A 11 4.40 4.00 -7.35
C HIS A 11 5.52 3.50 -8.28
N ALA A 12 5.21 3.22 -9.55
CA ALA A 12 6.23 2.87 -10.54
C ALA A 12 7.24 4.00 -10.73
N ASP A 13 6.78 5.25 -10.80
CA ASP A 13 7.66 6.43 -10.88
C ASP A 13 8.54 6.58 -9.63
N LEU A 14 7.96 6.39 -8.43
CA LEU A 14 8.72 6.44 -7.17
C LEU A 14 9.79 5.34 -7.09
N LYS A 15 9.53 4.16 -7.65
CA LYS A 15 10.55 3.11 -7.79
C LYS A 15 11.64 3.51 -8.78
N ALA A 16 11.29 4.09 -9.92
CA ALA A 16 12.26 4.57 -10.91
C ALA A 16 13.15 5.68 -10.35
N LEU A 17 12.60 6.53 -9.47
CA LEU A 17 13.35 7.54 -8.72
C LEU A 17 14.20 6.95 -7.58
N THR A 18 14.22 5.63 -7.40
CA THR A 18 15.02 4.91 -6.38
C THR A 18 14.65 5.23 -4.93
N VAL A 19 13.48 5.83 -4.69
CA VAL A 19 13.03 6.22 -3.35
C VAL A 19 12.17 5.15 -2.67
N SER A 20 11.95 3.99 -3.29
CA SER A 20 11.32 2.85 -2.62
C SER A 20 12.33 2.04 -1.77
N HIS A 21 11.86 0.99 -1.11
CA HIS A 21 12.66 0.09 -0.27
C HIS A 21 12.08 -1.34 -0.32
N ASP A 22 12.95 -2.36 -0.25
CA ASP A 22 12.55 -3.78 -0.38
C ASP A 22 11.42 -4.17 0.58
N LYS A 23 11.48 -3.67 1.82
CA LYS A 23 10.42 -3.92 2.81
C LYS A 23 9.05 -3.37 2.36
N ILE A 24 9.03 -2.20 1.75
CA ILE A 24 7.80 -1.57 1.25
C ILE A 24 7.26 -2.36 0.07
N GLU A 25 8.13 -2.76 -0.87
CA GLU A 25 7.76 -3.61 -2.00
C GLU A 25 7.18 -4.97 -1.56
N GLN A 26 7.79 -5.59 -0.55
CA GLN A 26 7.31 -6.83 0.05
C GLN A 26 5.90 -6.66 0.63
N LEU A 27 5.68 -5.61 1.44
CA LEU A 27 4.39 -5.36 2.06
C LEU A 27 3.32 -5.00 1.02
N MET A 28 3.67 -4.25 -0.04
CA MET A 28 2.75 -3.96 -1.14
C MET A 28 2.34 -5.22 -1.90
N LYS A 29 3.29 -6.12 -2.18
CA LYS A 29 3.00 -7.41 -2.80
C LYS A 29 2.01 -8.22 -1.96
N ILE A 30 2.27 -8.34 -0.66
CA ILE A 30 1.38 -9.06 0.28
C ILE A 30 0.01 -8.39 0.35
N GLY A 31 -0.05 -7.06 0.37
CA GLY A 31 -1.31 -6.33 0.32
C GLY A 31 -2.13 -6.66 -0.93
N LYS A 32 -1.50 -6.68 -2.10
CA LYS A 32 -2.15 -7.05 -3.38
C LYS A 32 -2.65 -8.50 -3.37
N GLU A 33 -1.84 -9.43 -2.87
CA GLU A 33 -2.23 -10.85 -2.69
C GLU A 33 -3.43 -11.02 -1.74
N ASN A 34 -3.70 -10.04 -0.89
CA ASN A 34 -4.80 -10.05 0.08
C ASN A 34 -5.97 -9.12 -0.28
N GLY A 35 -6.01 -8.62 -1.52
CA GLY A 35 -7.15 -7.90 -2.09
C GLY A 35 -6.96 -6.40 -2.26
N ALA A 36 -5.76 -5.85 -2.01
CA ALA A 36 -5.49 -4.45 -2.34
C ALA A 36 -5.52 -4.27 -3.86
N ILE A 37 -6.30 -3.29 -4.35
CA ILE A 37 -6.40 -2.98 -5.77
C ILE A 37 -5.26 -2.07 -6.25
N ALA A 38 -4.64 -1.33 -5.35
CA ALA A 38 -3.46 -0.52 -5.62
C ALA A 38 -2.66 -0.27 -4.34
N GLY A 39 -1.43 0.21 -4.50
CA GLY A 39 -0.62 0.68 -3.40
C GLY A 39 0.46 1.64 -3.87
N LYS A 40 0.84 2.56 -2.99
CA LYS A 40 1.96 3.46 -3.24
C LYS A 40 2.70 3.83 -1.96
N LEU A 41 3.98 4.10 -2.11
CA LEU A 41 4.75 4.83 -1.09
C LEU A 41 4.12 6.21 -0.81
N THR A 42 4.20 6.66 0.44
CA THR A 42 3.86 8.03 0.83
C THR A 42 4.94 8.61 1.76
N GLY A 43 5.11 9.93 1.74
CA GLY A 43 6.21 10.62 2.43
C GLY A 43 7.50 10.67 1.62
N ALA A 44 8.65 10.79 2.31
CA ALA A 44 9.95 11.05 1.69
C ALA A 44 10.61 9.82 1.02
N GLY A 45 10.19 8.60 1.36
CA GLY A 45 10.76 7.37 0.82
C GLY A 45 11.87 6.72 1.65
N ARG A 46 12.41 5.62 1.11
CA ARG A 46 13.45 4.73 1.70
C ARG A 46 13.06 4.12 3.05
N GLY A 47 11.76 3.98 3.29
CA GLY A 47 11.18 3.59 4.57
C GLY A 47 9.87 4.35 4.81
N GLY A 48 9.39 4.33 6.05
CA GLY A 48 8.20 5.06 6.45
C GLY A 48 6.90 4.33 6.09
N SER A 49 5.98 5.06 5.45
CA SER A 49 4.60 4.63 5.29
C SER A 49 4.24 4.35 3.83
N MET A 50 3.24 3.49 3.64
CA MET A 50 2.63 3.19 2.35
C MET A 50 1.12 3.23 2.49
N LEU A 51 0.45 3.51 1.37
CA LEU A 51 -1.00 3.44 1.25
C LEU A 51 -1.35 2.18 0.46
N LEU A 52 -2.35 1.43 0.93
CA LEU A 52 -2.98 0.34 0.21
C LEU A 52 -4.46 0.68 0.01
N LEU A 53 -4.92 0.61 -1.23
CA LEU A 53 -6.30 0.90 -1.59
C LEU A 53 -7.10 -0.40 -1.62
N ALA A 54 -8.21 -0.44 -0.90
CA ALA A 54 -9.17 -1.54 -0.88
C ALA A 54 -10.55 -1.05 -1.34
N LYS A 55 -11.36 -1.94 -1.95
CA LYS A 55 -12.72 -1.58 -2.38
C LYS A 55 -13.71 -1.51 -1.21
N ASP A 56 -13.43 -2.20 -0.11
CA ASP A 56 -14.33 -2.29 1.04
C ASP A 56 -13.59 -2.58 2.35
N LEU A 57 -14.29 -2.36 3.47
CA LEU A 57 -13.75 -2.53 4.82
C LEU A 57 -13.36 -3.99 5.15
N PRO A 58 -14.13 -5.04 4.78
CA PRO A 58 -13.71 -6.42 4.98
C PRO A 58 -12.35 -6.73 4.32
N THR A 59 -12.16 -6.28 3.09
CA THR A 59 -10.91 -6.42 2.35
C THR A 59 -9.79 -5.64 3.03
N ALA A 60 -10.05 -4.39 3.43
CA ALA A 60 -9.07 -3.58 4.17
C ALA A 60 -8.60 -4.27 5.47
N LYS A 61 -9.53 -4.87 6.24
CA LYS A 61 -9.19 -5.65 7.45
C LYS A 61 -8.37 -6.89 7.14
N ASN A 62 -8.63 -7.57 6.01
CA ASN A 62 -7.83 -8.72 5.58
C ASN A 62 -6.39 -8.30 5.25
N ILE A 63 -6.25 -7.22 4.48
CA ILE A 63 -4.95 -6.64 4.12
C ILE A 63 -4.16 -6.28 5.38
N VAL A 64 -4.77 -5.57 6.34
CA VAL A 64 -4.12 -5.18 7.61
C VAL A 64 -3.53 -6.38 8.32
N LYS A 65 -4.32 -7.44 8.54
CA LYS A 65 -3.85 -8.67 9.20
C LYS A 65 -2.65 -9.29 8.49
N ALA A 66 -2.68 -9.31 7.15
CA ALA A 66 -1.61 -9.89 6.36
C ALA A 66 -0.31 -9.09 6.43
N VAL A 67 -0.38 -7.75 6.32
CA VAL A 67 0.81 -6.90 6.35
C VAL A 67 1.39 -6.77 7.76
N GLU A 68 0.57 -6.78 8.80
CA GLU A 68 1.05 -6.84 10.20
C GLU A 68 1.80 -8.14 10.47
N LYS A 69 1.26 -9.28 10.03
CA LYS A 69 1.95 -10.58 10.11
C LYS A 69 3.27 -10.57 9.34
N ALA A 70 3.36 -9.78 8.27
CA ALA A 70 4.57 -9.60 7.48
C ALA A 70 5.54 -8.55 8.06
N GLY A 71 5.22 -7.93 9.19
CA GLY A 71 6.08 -7.00 9.92
C GLY A 71 5.85 -5.52 9.61
N ALA A 72 4.64 -5.12 9.20
CA ALA A 72 4.25 -3.72 9.22
C ALA A 72 4.17 -3.23 10.69
N ALA A 73 4.83 -2.12 11.01
CA ALA A 73 4.96 -1.65 12.40
C ALA A 73 3.65 -1.06 12.96
N HIS A 74 2.94 -0.28 12.14
CA HIS A 74 1.67 0.34 12.49
C HIS A 74 0.75 0.31 11.28
N THR A 75 -0.53 0.06 11.51
CA THR A 75 -1.56 0.12 10.48
C THR A 75 -2.77 0.91 10.97
N TRP A 76 -3.47 1.55 10.04
CA TRP A 76 -4.79 2.13 10.28
C TRP A 76 -5.61 2.00 8.99
N ILE A 77 -6.94 2.05 9.13
CA ILE A 77 -7.88 2.05 8.00
C ILE A 77 -8.56 3.41 7.99
N GLU A 78 -8.46 4.11 6.87
CA GLU A 78 -9.12 5.39 6.63
C GLU A 78 -10.14 5.23 5.51
N ASN A 79 -11.38 5.70 5.72
CA ASN A 79 -12.40 5.72 4.66
C ASN A 79 -12.21 6.94 3.77
N LEU A 80 -12.16 6.75 2.46
CA LEU A 80 -12.14 7.85 1.51
C LEU A 80 -13.56 8.39 1.32
N GLY A 81 -13.77 9.68 1.59
CA GLY A 81 -15.03 10.35 1.27
C GLY A 81 -15.53 11.35 2.31
N GLY A 82 -15.09 11.26 3.56
CA GLY A 82 -15.59 12.11 4.66
C GLY A 82 -17.00 11.77 5.10
#